data_AF-A0A957DXH4-F1
#
_entry.id   AF-A0A957DXH4-F1
#
_cell.length_a   1.000
_cell.length_b   1.000
_cell.length_c   1.000
_cell.angle_alpha   90.00
_cell.angle_beta   90.00
_cell.angle_gamma   90.00
#
_symmetry.space_group_name_H-M   'P 1'
#
loop_
_entity.id
_entity.type
_entity.pdbx_description
1 polymer ?
#
loop_
_entity_poly.entity_id
_entity_poly.type
_entity_poly.pdbx_seq_one_letter_code
_entity_poly.pdbx_strand_id
1 'polypeptide(L)'
;MTVSNPTNCEGNGRCRQGGLFQAMENTQYDIYLEIGQKKLFAAAVEWPGWCRSGRDEASAMQALLEAGPRYARLLHGTNLAFTASLSTENFRIIERVEGNATTDFGAPDKLIARDSQPFGPGELERVQTLLQAYWQAFDAVVETAVGKELRKGPRGGGRDLMGIVAHVMGADASYLRTLGWKFVEVKGENIKQSLTRLRKEILNGLDAAAVDLL
;
A
#
# COMPACT_ATOMS: atom_id res chain seq x y z
N MET A 1 -45.36 3.65 31.60
CA MET A 1 -44.32 4.10 32.54
C MET A 1 -42.98 3.77 31.92
N THR A 2 -42.39 4.80 31.36
CA THR A 2 -41.14 4.83 30.59
C THR A 2 -39.96 4.61 31.52
N VAL A 3 -39.07 3.67 31.18
CA VAL A 3 -37.76 3.52 31.83
C VAL A 3 -36.75 4.34 31.04
N SER A 4 -36.29 5.41 31.68
CA SER A 4 -35.36 6.41 31.14
C SER A 4 -33.95 5.84 31.00
N ASN A 5 -33.33 6.13 29.86
CA ASN A 5 -31.92 5.91 29.58
C ASN A 5 -31.12 7.11 30.13
N PRO A 6 -30.01 6.96 30.88
CA PRO A 6 -29.25 8.10 31.34
C PRO A 6 -28.25 8.55 30.26
N THR A 7 -28.68 9.47 29.40
CA THR A 7 -27.77 10.43 28.74
C THR A 7 -27.38 11.47 29.78
N ASN A 8 -26.16 11.39 30.31
CA ASN A 8 -25.57 12.49 31.06
C ASN A 8 -24.46 13.12 30.21
N CYS A 9 -24.84 14.13 29.43
CA CYS A 9 -23.94 15.06 28.77
C CYS A 9 -24.15 16.42 29.43
N GLU A 10 -23.32 16.76 30.42
CA GLU A 10 -23.20 18.13 30.92
C GLU A 10 -21.72 18.48 31.09
N GLY A 11 -21.33 19.63 30.55
CA GLY A 11 -20.03 20.26 30.80
C GLY A 11 -19.09 20.33 29.60
N ASN A 12 -19.37 21.27 28.69
CA ASN A 12 -18.42 21.88 27.74
C ASN A 12 -17.41 20.94 27.03
N GLY A 13 -17.87 19.76 26.63
CA GLY A 13 -17.10 18.83 25.82
C GLY A 13 -17.43 19.04 24.35
N ARG A 14 -16.53 19.65 23.56
CA ARG A 14 -16.52 19.37 22.12
C ARG A 14 -16.34 17.86 22.00
N CYS A 15 -17.41 17.15 21.61
CA CYS A 15 -17.33 15.73 21.28
C CYS A 15 -16.22 15.53 20.24
N ARG A 16 -15.04 15.06 20.68
CA ARG A 16 -13.93 14.71 19.78
C ARG A 16 -14.36 13.70 18.72
N GLN A 17 -15.40 12.90 19.01
CA GLN A 17 -16.02 11.98 18.05
C GLN A 17 -16.66 12.71 16.87
N GLY A 18 -17.36 13.83 17.06
CA GLY A 18 -18.00 14.57 15.97
C GLY A 18 -16.99 15.14 14.97
N GLY A 19 -15.87 15.67 15.46
CA GLY A 19 -14.81 16.21 14.59
C GLY A 19 -14.03 15.12 13.82
N LEU A 20 -13.81 13.96 14.44
CA LEU A 20 -13.17 12.82 13.76
C LEU A 20 -14.07 12.23 12.67
N PHE A 21 -15.37 12.05 12.95
CA PHE A 21 -16.33 11.59 11.94
C PHE A 21 -16.45 12.58 10.77
N GLN A 22 -16.49 13.89 11.05
CA GLN A 22 -16.59 14.91 10.01
C GLN A 22 -15.29 15.06 9.18
N ALA A 23 -14.12 14.85 9.79
CA ALA A 23 -12.85 14.77 9.07
C ALA A 23 -12.72 13.48 8.24
N MET A 24 -13.26 12.35 8.75
CA MET A 24 -13.36 11.08 8.03
C MET A 24 -14.28 11.17 6.81
N GLU A 25 -15.40 11.91 6.91
CA GLU A 25 -16.32 12.14 5.80
C GLU A 25 -15.74 13.02 4.69
N ASN A 26 -14.90 14.02 5.02
CA ASN A 26 -14.35 14.97 4.04
C ASN A 26 -13.00 14.57 3.43
N THR A 27 -12.43 13.42 3.79
CA THR A 27 -11.13 13.01 3.25
C THR A 27 -11.32 12.43 1.84
N GLN A 28 -11.01 13.23 0.83
CA GLN A 28 -11.03 12.80 -0.58
C GLN A 28 -9.68 12.19 -0.99
N TYR A 29 -9.73 11.14 -1.78
CA TYR A 29 -8.57 10.40 -2.27
C TYR A 29 -8.54 10.38 -3.80
N ASP A 30 -7.43 10.85 -4.37
CA ASP A 30 -7.19 10.68 -5.79
C ASP A 30 -6.84 9.24 -6.12
N ILE A 31 -7.56 8.68 -7.07
CA ILE A 31 -7.35 7.34 -7.59
C ILE A 31 -7.20 7.38 -9.10
N TYR A 32 -6.51 6.39 -9.64
CA TYR A 32 -6.57 6.07 -11.06
C TYR A 32 -7.19 4.69 -11.26
N LEU A 33 -7.72 4.47 -12.47
CA LEU A 33 -8.19 3.16 -12.90
C LEU A 33 -7.30 2.58 -13.99
N GLU A 34 -6.80 1.37 -13.76
CA GLU A 34 -6.12 0.57 -14.79
C GLU A 34 -7.07 -0.49 -15.32
N ILE A 35 -7.46 -0.40 -16.59
CA ILE A 35 -8.60 -1.12 -17.16
C ILE A 35 -8.11 -2.23 -18.10
N GLY A 36 -8.10 -3.48 -17.62
CA GLY A 36 -7.86 -4.67 -18.45
C GLY A 36 -9.14 -5.20 -19.11
N GLN A 37 -9.00 -6.28 -19.90
CA GLN A 37 -10.13 -6.92 -20.58
C GLN A 37 -10.99 -7.77 -19.65
N LYS A 38 -10.40 -8.33 -18.59
CA LYS A 38 -11.05 -9.28 -17.65
C LYS A 38 -11.26 -8.69 -16.27
N LYS A 39 -10.43 -7.73 -15.89
CA LYS A 39 -10.49 -7.03 -14.60
C LYS A 39 -9.86 -5.65 -14.74
N LEU A 40 -10.19 -4.79 -13.80
CA LEU A 40 -9.53 -3.49 -13.63
C LEU A 40 -9.11 -3.29 -12.18
N PHE A 41 -8.21 -2.34 -11.97
CA PHE A 41 -7.75 -1.92 -10.65
C PHE A 41 -8.15 -0.47 -10.38
N ALA A 42 -8.60 -0.20 -9.16
CA ALA A 42 -8.61 1.14 -8.58
C ALA A 42 -7.39 1.26 -7.65
N ALA A 43 -6.60 2.31 -7.80
CA ALA A 43 -5.36 2.50 -7.05
C ALA A 43 -5.23 3.95 -6.56
N ALA A 44 -4.95 4.13 -5.27
CA ALA A 44 -4.76 5.44 -4.67
C ALA A 44 -3.39 6.00 -5.01
N VAL A 45 -3.38 7.20 -5.61
CA VAL A 45 -2.19 7.84 -6.20
C VAL A 45 -1.17 8.18 -5.12
N GLU A 46 -1.60 8.90 -4.08
CA GLU A 46 -0.74 9.36 -2.99
C GLU A 46 -0.47 8.30 -1.90
N TRP A 47 -1.01 7.09 -2.10
CA TRP A 47 -0.98 5.98 -1.13
C TRP A 47 -0.62 4.67 -1.86
N PRO A 48 0.61 4.57 -2.39
CA PRO A 48 1.06 3.46 -3.21
C PRO A 48 0.87 2.11 -2.50
N GLY A 49 0.35 1.12 -3.22
CA GLY A 49 0.01 -0.20 -2.67
C GLY A 49 -1.42 -0.31 -2.12
N TRP A 50 -2.11 0.80 -1.86
CA TRP A 50 -3.56 0.78 -1.66
C TRP A 50 -4.28 0.70 -3.01
N CYS A 51 -4.37 -0.52 -3.54
CA CYS A 51 -5.05 -0.81 -4.80
C CYS A 51 -5.90 -2.08 -4.70
N ARG A 52 -7.03 -2.14 -5.40
CA ARG A 52 -7.88 -3.35 -5.45
C ARG A 52 -8.50 -3.54 -6.82
N SER A 53 -8.67 -4.80 -7.18
CA SER A 53 -9.28 -5.19 -8.45
C SER A 53 -10.77 -5.42 -8.33
N GLY A 54 -11.50 -5.09 -9.39
CA GLY A 54 -12.91 -5.42 -9.60
C GLY A 54 -13.17 -5.94 -11.01
N ARG A 55 -14.40 -6.40 -11.25
CA ARG A 55 -14.89 -6.73 -12.60
C ARG A 55 -15.33 -5.49 -13.37
N ASP A 56 -15.71 -4.46 -12.63
CA ASP A 56 -16.17 -3.15 -13.08
C ASP A 56 -15.64 -2.05 -12.13
N GLU A 57 -15.80 -0.79 -12.54
CA GLU A 57 -15.36 0.39 -11.77
C GLU A 57 -15.94 0.39 -10.34
N ALA A 58 -17.24 0.14 -10.21
CA ALA A 58 -17.94 0.13 -8.93
C ALA A 58 -17.38 -0.92 -7.95
N SER A 59 -17.20 -2.17 -8.41
CA SER A 59 -16.65 -3.25 -7.58
C SER A 59 -15.19 -3.04 -7.22
N ALA A 60 -14.38 -2.42 -8.10
CA ALA A 60 -12.99 -2.09 -7.79
C ALA A 60 -12.90 -1.00 -6.71
N MET A 61 -13.70 0.07 -6.83
CA MET A 61 -13.76 1.14 -5.83
C MET A 61 -14.30 0.65 -4.49
N GLN A 62 -15.34 -0.20 -4.51
CA GLN A 62 -15.88 -0.81 -3.29
C GLN A 62 -14.82 -1.68 -2.60
N ALA A 63 -14.09 -2.51 -3.34
CA ALA A 63 -13.01 -3.30 -2.78
C ALA A 63 -11.87 -2.41 -2.23
N LEU A 64 -11.55 -1.30 -2.90
CA LEU A 64 -10.56 -0.32 -2.43
C LEU A 64 -10.99 0.28 -1.09
N LEU A 65 -12.25 0.69 -0.97
CA LEU A 65 -12.85 1.20 0.27
C LEU A 65 -12.67 0.19 1.42
N GLU A 66 -13.08 -1.06 1.21
CA GLU A 66 -13.00 -2.14 2.20
C GLU A 66 -11.56 -2.47 2.60
N ALA A 67 -10.60 -2.22 1.71
CA ALA A 67 -9.18 -2.38 2.00
C ALA A 67 -8.60 -1.26 2.87
N GLY A 68 -9.24 -0.09 2.93
CA GLY A 68 -8.77 1.10 3.65
C GLY A 68 -8.38 0.82 5.11
N PRO A 69 -9.25 0.20 5.93
CA PRO A 69 -8.92 -0.13 7.32
C PRO A 69 -7.73 -1.09 7.46
N ARG A 70 -7.48 -1.95 6.48
CA ARG A 70 -6.30 -2.84 6.47
C ARG A 70 -5.04 -2.08 6.13
N TYR A 71 -5.12 -1.15 5.18
CA TYR A 71 -4.01 -0.29 4.78
C TYR A 71 -3.62 0.66 5.91
N ALA A 72 -4.59 1.25 6.62
CA ALA A 72 -4.35 2.09 7.80
C ALA A 72 -3.47 1.42 8.85
N ARG A 73 -3.67 0.12 9.10
CA ARG A 73 -2.86 -0.64 10.06
C ARG A 73 -1.40 -0.79 9.65
N LEU A 74 -1.08 -0.74 8.35
CA LEU A 74 0.31 -0.76 7.89
C LEU A 74 1.07 0.49 8.34
N LEU A 75 0.34 1.61 8.49
CA LEU A 75 0.91 2.92 8.78
C LEU A 75 0.97 3.25 10.28
N HIS A 76 0.48 2.34 11.13
CA HIS A 76 0.55 2.51 12.58
C HIS A 76 2.02 2.65 13.03
N GLY A 77 2.31 3.69 13.80
CA GLY A 77 3.66 4.00 14.29
C GLY A 77 4.47 4.90 13.36
N THR A 78 3.96 5.22 12.17
CA THR A 78 4.52 6.29 11.31
C THR A 78 3.93 7.65 11.70
N ASN A 79 4.53 8.73 11.19
CA ASN A 79 4.00 10.09 11.29
C ASN A 79 2.98 10.43 10.18
N LEU A 80 2.62 9.47 9.32
CA LEU A 80 1.76 9.72 8.17
C LEU A 80 0.28 9.70 8.57
N ALA A 81 -0.40 10.82 8.33
CA ALA A 81 -1.83 10.93 8.57
C ALA A 81 -2.63 10.25 7.45
N PHE A 82 -3.13 9.04 7.71
CA PHE A 82 -4.04 8.32 6.83
C PHE A 82 -5.37 8.05 7.54
N THR A 83 -6.48 8.27 6.85
CA THR A 83 -7.82 8.04 7.39
C THR A 83 -8.65 7.27 6.37
N ALA A 84 -8.92 5.99 6.63
CA ALA A 84 -9.71 5.18 5.70
C ALA A 84 -11.05 5.87 5.38
N SER A 85 -11.34 6.00 4.08
CA SER A 85 -12.61 6.55 3.62
C SER A 85 -13.79 5.72 4.13
N LEU A 86 -14.95 6.36 4.29
CA LEU A 86 -16.21 5.72 4.65
C LEU A 86 -17.14 5.49 3.44
N SER A 87 -16.85 6.13 2.30
CA SER A 87 -17.66 6.05 1.08
C SER A 87 -16.80 5.99 -0.18
N THR A 88 -17.32 5.34 -1.24
CA THR A 88 -16.71 5.37 -2.57
C THR A 88 -16.80 6.74 -3.23
N GLU A 89 -17.74 7.61 -2.80
CA GLU A 89 -17.88 8.98 -3.30
C GLU A 89 -16.66 9.87 -2.97
N ASN A 90 -15.90 9.49 -1.94
CA ASN A 90 -14.67 10.16 -1.58
C ASN A 90 -13.48 9.76 -2.46
N PHE A 91 -13.66 8.85 -3.43
CA PHE A 91 -12.65 8.54 -4.42
C PHE A 91 -12.85 9.42 -5.66
N ARG A 92 -11.87 10.27 -5.95
CA ARG A 92 -11.84 11.08 -7.16
C ARG A 92 -10.99 10.38 -8.20
N ILE A 93 -11.61 9.95 -9.31
CA ILE A 93 -10.89 9.33 -10.42
C ILE A 93 -10.23 10.44 -11.24
N ILE A 94 -8.91 10.53 -11.16
CA ILE A 94 -8.13 11.56 -11.87
C ILE A 94 -7.60 11.06 -13.22
N GLU A 95 -7.48 9.75 -13.40
CA GLU A 95 -6.94 9.16 -14.62
C GLU A 95 -7.53 7.76 -14.87
N ARG A 96 -7.71 7.40 -16.15
CA ARG A 96 -8.08 6.06 -16.60
C ARG A 96 -7.05 5.63 -17.65
N VAL A 97 -6.37 4.52 -17.41
CA VAL A 97 -5.35 3.97 -18.31
C VAL A 97 -5.74 2.58 -18.81
N GLU A 98 -5.42 2.29 -20.06
CA GLU A 98 -5.63 0.96 -20.64
C GLU A 98 -4.61 -0.02 -20.04
N GLY A 99 -5.12 -1.10 -19.45
CA GLY A 99 -4.33 -2.18 -18.87
C GLY A 99 -3.68 -3.08 -19.93
N ASN A 100 -3.08 -4.17 -19.46
CA ASN A 100 -2.46 -5.19 -20.31
C ASN A 100 -2.66 -6.60 -19.74
N ALA A 101 -1.91 -7.57 -20.27
CA ALA A 101 -1.96 -8.95 -19.80
C ALA A 101 -1.59 -9.09 -18.31
N THR A 102 -0.74 -8.22 -17.75
CA THR A 102 -0.41 -8.19 -16.32
C THR A 102 -1.62 -7.76 -15.48
N THR A 103 -2.32 -6.72 -15.93
CA THR A 103 -3.61 -6.29 -15.35
C THR A 103 -4.58 -7.46 -15.31
N ASP A 104 -4.79 -8.12 -16.45
CA ASP A 104 -5.72 -9.24 -16.57
C ASP A 104 -5.29 -10.45 -15.74
N PHE A 105 -3.98 -10.65 -15.58
CA PHE A 105 -3.44 -11.68 -14.71
C PHE A 105 -3.77 -11.40 -13.24
N GLY A 106 -3.64 -10.14 -12.79
CA GLY A 106 -4.02 -9.75 -11.44
C GLY A 106 -3.02 -8.85 -10.72
N ALA A 107 -2.26 -8.03 -11.44
CA ALA A 107 -1.42 -6.98 -10.84
C ALA A 107 -1.50 -5.70 -11.69
N PRO A 108 -1.49 -4.51 -11.06
CA PRO A 108 -1.32 -3.26 -11.79
C PRO A 108 0.09 -3.19 -12.41
N ASP A 109 0.21 -2.56 -13.58
CA ASP A 109 1.45 -2.53 -14.38
C ASP A 109 1.60 -1.23 -15.19
N LYS A 110 0.63 -0.32 -15.14
CA LYS A 110 0.65 0.92 -15.92
C LYS A 110 1.12 2.11 -15.08
N LEU A 111 1.96 2.92 -15.72
CA LEU A 111 2.35 4.23 -15.21
C LEU A 111 1.25 5.24 -15.53
N ILE A 112 1.01 6.15 -14.60
CA ILE A 112 0.16 7.33 -14.80
C ILE A 112 1.01 8.58 -15.00
N ALA A 113 0.40 9.67 -15.47
CA ALA A 113 1.14 10.91 -15.72
C ALA A 113 1.86 11.45 -14.47
N ARG A 114 1.31 11.21 -13.27
CA ARG A 114 1.91 11.60 -11.99
C ARG A 114 3.24 10.90 -11.71
N ASP A 115 3.42 9.64 -12.13
CA ASP A 115 4.61 8.83 -11.81
C ASP A 115 5.89 9.37 -12.48
N SER A 116 5.74 10.17 -13.54
CA SER A 116 6.85 10.80 -14.25
C SER A 116 7.21 12.19 -13.73
N GLN A 117 6.47 12.71 -12.74
CA GLN A 117 6.77 14.01 -12.16
C GLN A 117 7.92 13.88 -11.14
N PRO A 118 8.83 14.86 -11.09
CA PRO A 118 9.88 14.89 -10.07
C PRO A 118 9.26 15.01 -8.68
N PHE A 119 9.95 14.46 -7.68
CA PHE A 119 9.51 14.56 -6.29
C PHE A 119 9.49 16.02 -5.82
N GLY A 120 8.38 16.42 -5.21
CA GLY A 120 8.27 17.68 -4.50
C GLY A 120 9.00 17.66 -3.15
N PRO A 121 9.10 18.82 -2.47
CA PRO A 121 9.69 18.90 -1.14
C PRO A 121 9.02 17.93 -0.15
N GLY A 122 9.82 17.07 0.49
CA GLY A 122 9.36 16.09 1.48
C GLY A 122 8.65 14.86 0.92
N GLU A 123 8.43 14.78 -0.39
CA GLU A 123 7.74 13.63 -1.02
C GLU A 123 8.61 12.36 -0.98
N LEU A 124 9.92 12.50 -1.20
CA LEU A 124 10.88 11.39 -1.06
C LEU A 124 10.84 10.78 0.35
N GLU A 125 10.92 11.61 1.38
CA GLU A 125 10.87 11.17 2.78
C GLU A 125 9.55 10.45 3.08
N ARG A 126 8.43 10.98 2.56
CA ARG A 126 7.11 10.37 2.69
C ARG A 126 7.07 8.98 2.04
N VAL A 127 7.54 8.82 0.80
CA VAL A 127 7.51 7.50 0.12
C VAL A 127 8.47 6.50 0.75
N GLN A 128 9.64 6.95 1.23
CA GLN A 128 10.56 6.11 2.00
C GLN A 128 9.92 5.65 3.32
N THR A 129 9.17 6.52 4.00
CA THR A 129 8.44 6.17 5.23
C THR A 129 7.35 5.12 4.96
N LEU A 130 6.60 5.27 3.86
CA LEU A 130 5.62 4.27 3.42
C LEU A 130 6.28 2.91 3.14
N LEU A 131 7.35 2.89 2.37
CA LEU A 131 8.06 1.66 2.00
C LEU A 131 8.60 0.93 3.24
N GLN A 132 9.18 1.68 4.18
CA GLN A 132 9.64 1.12 5.45
C GLN A 132 8.50 0.53 6.28
N ALA A 133 7.34 1.20 6.33
CA ALA A 133 6.15 0.69 7.01
C ALA A 133 5.65 -0.63 6.39
N TYR A 134 5.71 -0.76 5.06
CA TYR A 134 5.33 -1.98 4.36
C TYR A 134 6.28 -3.13 4.68
N TRP A 135 7.59 -2.88 4.70
CA TRP A 135 8.58 -3.87 5.08
C TRP A 135 8.42 -4.32 6.53
N GLN A 136 8.17 -3.39 7.47
CA GLN A 136 7.92 -3.72 8.87
C GLN A 136 6.67 -4.58 9.03
N ALA A 137 5.57 -4.22 8.36
CA ALA A 137 4.34 -5.01 8.38
C ALA A 137 4.55 -6.40 7.76
N PHE A 138 5.30 -6.49 6.66
CA PHE A 138 5.65 -7.77 6.04
C PHE A 138 6.46 -8.65 6.98
N ASP A 139 7.50 -8.11 7.62
CA ASP A 139 8.35 -8.85 8.56
C ASP A 139 7.56 -9.35 9.77
N ALA A 140 6.70 -8.51 10.35
CA ALA A 140 5.83 -8.90 11.45
C ALA A 140 4.89 -10.05 11.04
N VAL A 141 4.32 -10.01 9.83
CA VAL A 141 3.48 -11.11 9.32
C VAL A 141 4.32 -12.38 9.11
N VAL A 142 5.52 -12.28 8.55
CA VAL A 142 6.43 -13.42 8.37
C VAL A 142 6.75 -14.09 9.70
N GLU A 143 7.07 -13.32 10.73
CA GLU A 143 7.34 -13.82 12.08
C GLU A 143 6.14 -14.60 12.64
N THR A 144 4.93 -14.05 12.50
CA THR A 144 3.71 -14.76 12.96
C THR A 144 3.34 -15.98 12.12
N ALA A 145 3.92 -16.14 10.93
CA ALA A 145 3.65 -17.24 10.01
C ALA A 145 4.64 -18.40 10.15
N VAL A 146 5.74 -18.24 10.90
CA VAL A 146 6.74 -19.30 11.11
C VAL A 146 6.09 -20.55 11.68
N GLY A 147 6.41 -21.71 11.08
CA GLY A 147 5.88 -23.00 11.48
C GLY A 147 4.43 -23.27 11.07
N LYS A 148 3.75 -22.31 10.41
CA LYS A 148 2.38 -22.50 9.91
C LYS A 148 2.40 -22.99 8.46
N GLU A 149 1.52 -23.95 8.16
CA GLU A 149 1.27 -24.35 6.78
C GLU A 149 0.40 -23.31 6.08
N LEU A 150 0.86 -22.79 4.93
CA LEU A 150 0.14 -21.80 4.15
C LEU A 150 -0.81 -22.48 3.16
N ARG A 151 -2.07 -22.02 3.15
CA ARG A 151 -3.09 -22.51 2.22
C ARG A 151 -2.66 -22.29 0.77
N LYS A 152 -2.61 -23.37 0.00
CA LYS A 152 -2.37 -23.34 -1.45
C LYS A 152 -3.63 -22.90 -2.22
N GLY A 153 -3.43 -22.44 -3.44
CA GLY A 153 -4.51 -22.07 -4.35
C GLY A 153 -5.30 -23.28 -4.86
N PRO A 154 -6.45 -23.07 -5.55
CA PRO A 154 -7.36 -24.13 -5.98
C PRO A 154 -6.75 -25.23 -6.85
N ARG A 155 -5.60 -24.95 -7.49
CA ARG A 155 -4.86 -25.90 -8.35
C ARG A 155 -3.56 -26.40 -7.68
N GLY A 156 -3.47 -26.35 -6.36
CA GLY A 156 -2.29 -26.75 -5.59
C GLY A 156 -1.10 -25.77 -5.67
N GLY A 157 -1.15 -24.76 -6.53
CA GLY A 157 -0.10 -23.76 -6.68
C GLY A 157 0.01 -22.82 -5.47
N GLY A 158 1.21 -22.30 -5.21
CA GLY A 158 1.48 -21.31 -4.17
C GLY A 158 2.86 -21.50 -3.56
N ARG A 159 3.47 -20.41 -3.09
CA ARG A 159 4.76 -20.45 -2.38
C ARG A 159 4.55 -20.86 -0.92
N ASP A 160 5.54 -21.52 -0.33
CA ASP A 160 5.63 -21.62 1.13
C ASP A 160 6.13 -20.28 1.71
N LEU A 161 6.26 -20.18 3.03
CA LEU A 161 6.66 -18.94 3.67
C LEU A 161 8.02 -18.44 3.14
N MET A 162 9.02 -19.33 3.07
CA MET A 162 10.36 -18.98 2.59
C MET A 162 10.36 -18.60 1.11
N GLY A 163 9.56 -19.28 0.29
CA GLY A 163 9.35 -18.92 -1.11
C GLY A 163 8.72 -17.54 -1.28
N ILE A 164 7.79 -17.13 -0.41
CA ILE A 164 7.22 -15.77 -0.40
C ILE A 164 8.30 -14.75 -0.06
N VAL A 165 9.08 -14.99 1.00
CA VAL A 165 10.18 -14.11 1.41
C VAL A 165 11.21 -13.94 0.29
N ALA A 166 11.64 -15.06 -0.32
CA ALA A 166 12.58 -15.03 -1.44
C ALA A 166 12.00 -14.31 -2.66
N HIS A 167 10.70 -14.46 -2.94
CA HIS A 167 10.05 -13.75 -4.03
C HIS A 167 10.00 -12.24 -3.82
N VAL A 168 9.68 -11.77 -2.61
CA VAL A 168 9.69 -10.35 -2.26
C VAL A 168 11.10 -9.79 -2.37
N MET A 169 12.10 -10.48 -1.84
CA MET A 169 13.51 -10.09 -1.99
C MET A 169 13.94 -9.99 -3.47
N GLY A 170 13.52 -10.95 -4.30
CA GLY A 170 13.79 -10.93 -5.73
C GLY A 170 13.11 -9.75 -6.45
N ALA A 171 11.88 -9.40 -6.07
CA ALA A 171 11.18 -8.22 -6.59
C ALA A 171 11.89 -6.92 -6.18
N ASP A 172 12.19 -6.76 -4.89
CA ASP A 172 12.94 -5.61 -4.35
C ASP A 172 14.30 -5.44 -5.07
N ALA A 173 15.04 -6.54 -5.28
CA ALA A 173 16.30 -6.50 -6.01
C ALA A 173 16.13 -6.15 -7.50
N SER A 174 14.99 -6.46 -8.11
CA SER A 174 14.69 -6.08 -9.49
C SER A 174 14.38 -4.59 -9.63
N TYR A 175 13.62 -4.01 -8.70
CA TYR A 175 13.37 -2.57 -8.66
C TYR A 175 14.61 -1.76 -8.29
N LEU A 176 15.51 -2.29 -7.45
CA LEU A 176 16.81 -1.63 -7.23
C LEU A 176 17.60 -1.47 -8.55
N ARG A 177 17.48 -2.42 -9.49
CA ARG A 177 18.13 -2.32 -10.81
C ARG A 177 17.53 -1.24 -11.69
N THR A 178 16.23 -0.94 -11.56
CA THR A 178 15.62 0.15 -12.32
C THR A 178 16.13 1.51 -11.85
N LEU A 179 16.63 1.60 -10.61
CA LEU A 179 17.33 2.76 -10.09
C LEU A 179 18.83 2.81 -10.47
N GLY A 180 19.32 1.87 -11.28
CA GLY A 180 20.71 1.82 -11.73
C GLY A 180 21.67 1.05 -10.80
N TRP A 181 21.19 0.44 -9.71
CA TRP A 181 22.03 -0.35 -8.81
C TRP A 181 21.82 -1.85 -8.94
N LYS A 182 22.88 -2.61 -8.70
CA LYS A 182 22.81 -4.08 -8.64
C LYS A 182 22.98 -4.55 -7.20
N PHE A 183 21.97 -5.23 -6.66
CA PHE A 183 22.16 -5.97 -5.42
C PHE A 183 23.12 -7.13 -5.64
N VAL A 184 24.24 -7.12 -4.92
CA VAL A 184 25.23 -8.20 -4.92
C VAL A 184 24.94 -9.13 -3.76
N GLU A 185 24.82 -10.42 -4.04
CA GLU A 185 24.70 -11.45 -3.01
C GLU A 185 26.04 -11.64 -2.29
N VAL A 186 25.99 -11.73 -0.96
CA VAL A 186 27.17 -11.99 -0.14
C VAL A 186 27.12 -13.44 0.32
N LYS A 187 28.19 -14.18 0.02
CA LYS A 187 28.29 -15.59 0.40
C LYS A 187 28.22 -15.73 1.93
N GLY A 188 27.32 -16.57 2.40
CA GLY A 188 27.15 -16.88 3.83
C GLY A 188 26.17 -15.97 4.58
N GLU A 189 25.60 -14.94 3.94
CA GLU A 189 24.48 -14.20 4.53
C GLU A 189 23.22 -15.06 4.56
N ASN A 190 22.51 -15.02 5.69
CA ASN A 190 21.16 -15.55 5.76
C ASN A 190 20.15 -14.56 5.17
N ILE A 191 18.93 -15.04 4.90
CA ILE A 191 17.89 -14.23 4.23
C ILE A 191 17.57 -12.92 4.97
N LYS A 192 17.62 -12.92 6.32
CA LYS A 192 17.31 -11.74 7.13
C LYS A 192 18.40 -10.69 6.96
N GLN A 193 19.66 -11.10 6.99
CA GLN A 193 20.82 -10.22 6.71
C GLN A 193 20.73 -9.64 5.30
N SER A 194 20.45 -10.48 4.31
CA SER A 194 20.30 -10.06 2.91
C SER A 194 19.17 -9.05 2.73
N LEU A 195 18.00 -9.26 3.36
CA LEU A 195 16.88 -8.32 3.33
C LEU A 195 17.22 -6.98 3.97
N THR A 196 17.84 -6.98 5.15
CA THR A 196 18.26 -5.74 5.83
C THR A 196 19.21 -4.93 4.94
N ARG A 197 20.18 -5.60 4.31
CA ARG A 197 21.13 -4.94 3.40
C ARG A 197 20.43 -4.44 2.13
N LEU A 198 19.61 -5.25 1.49
CA LEU A 198 18.87 -4.87 0.28
C LEU A 198 18.01 -3.64 0.51
N ARG A 199 17.27 -3.60 1.62
CA ARG A 199 16.41 -2.44 1.97
C ARG A 199 17.23 -1.17 2.19
N LYS A 200 18.41 -1.28 2.81
CA LYS A 200 19.34 -0.15 2.93
C LYS A 200 19.82 0.34 1.56
N GLU A 201 20.21 -0.59 0.66
CA GLU A 201 20.60 -0.24 -0.71
C GLU A 201 19.45 0.40 -1.49
N ILE A 202 18.20 -0.02 -1.26
CA ILE A 202 17.01 0.61 -1.87
C ILE A 202 16.80 2.03 -1.36
N LEU A 203 16.97 2.29 -0.06
CA LEU A 203 16.82 3.65 0.48
C LEU A 203 17.90 4.60 -0.02
N ASN A 204 19.18 4.18 0.06
CA ASN A 204 20.29 4.89 -0.60
C ASN A 204 20.00 5.07 -2.10
N GLY A 205 19.31 4.07 -2.65
CA GLY A 205 18.88 3.99 -4.01
C GLY A 205 18.00 5.18 -4.41
N LEU A 206 16.92 5.31 -3.67
CA LEU A 206 15.96 6.39 -3.86
C LEU A 206 16.60 7.77 -3.61
N ASP A 207 17.50 7.88 -2.62
CA ASP A 207 18.19 9.14 -2.31
C ASP A 207 19.03 9.64 -3.50
N ALA A 208 19.87 8.80 -4.10
CA ALA A 208 20.71 9.29 -5.20
C ALA A 208 19.90 9.54 -6.48
N ALA A 209 18.88 8.72 -6.76
CA ALA A 209 18.02 8.90 -7.93
C ALA A 209 17.18 10.20 -7.85
N ALA A 210 16.81 10.64 -6.64
CA ALA A 210 16.07 11.88 -6.45
C ALA A 210 16.94 13.14 -6.59
N VAL A 211 18.24 13.07 -6.27
CA VAL A 211 19.18 14.19 -6.44
C VAL A 211 19.43 14.50 -7.91
N ASP A 212 19.43 13.50 -8.79
CA ASP A 212 19.59 13.69 -10.23
C ASP A 212 18.37 14.36 -10.92
N LEU A 213 17.27 14.57 -10.18
CA LEU A 213 16.01 15.16 -10.65
C LEU A 213 15.72 16.56 -10.08
N LEU A 214 16.60 17.08 -9.21
CA LEU A 214 16.54 18.44 -8.62
C LEU A 214 17.55 19.38 -9.27
#